data_AF-G7K651-F1
#
_entry.id   AF-G7K651-F1
#
_cell.length_a   1.000
_cell.length_b   1.000
_cell.length_c   1.000
_cell.angle_alpha   90.00
_cell.angle_beta   90.00
_cell.angle_gamma   90.00
#
_symmetry.space_group_name_H-M   'P 1'
#
loop_
_entity.id
_entity.type
_entity.pdbx_description
1 polymer ?
#
loop_
_entity_poly.entity_id
_entity_poly.type
_entity_poly.pdbx_seq_one_letter_code
_entity_poly.pdbx_strand_id
1 'polypeptide(L)' 'MVNILKFIYVIIFFILMFFVLIDVDGHVLVECIENNDCEKGMCKFPFIVRCLMDQCKCVRIHNLI' A
#
# COMPACT_ATOMS: atom_id res chain seq x y z
N MET A 1 -15.47 34.05 19.52
CA MET A 1 -14.89 32.74 19.93
C MET A 1 -15.62 31.53 19.32
N VAL A 2 -16.96 31.49 19.31
CA VAL A 2 -17.75 30.36 18.76
C VAL A 2 -17.43 30.02 17.28
N ASN A 3 -17.18 31.02 16.44
CA ASN A 3 -16.85 30.79 15.03
C ASN A 3 -15.49 30.12 14.82
N ILE A 4 -14.51 30.41 15.68
CA ILE A 4 -13.18 29.79 15.62
C ILE A 4 -13.29 28.32 16.04
N LEU A 5 -14.10 28.04 17.06
CA LEU A 5 -14.38 26.68 17.51
C LEU A 5 -15.03 25.83 16.41
N LYS A 6 -15.99 26.40 15.67
CA LYS A 6 -16.63 25.74 14.51
C LYS A 6 -15.63 25.44 13.40
N PHE A 7 -14.73 26.37 13.10
CA PHE A 7 -13.72 26.19 12.08
C PHE A 7 -12.73 25.06 12.40
N ILE A 8 -12.28 24.99 13.66
CA ILE A 8 -11.42 23.90 14.15
C ILE A 8 -12.11 22.55 14.02
N TYR A 9 -13.40 22.47 14.36
CA TYR A 9 -14.19 21.23 14.24
C TYR A 9 -14.29 20.74 12.79
N VAL A 10 -14.52 21.64 11.85
CA VAL A 10 -14.58 21.30 10.42
C VAL A 10 -13.24 20.77 9.93
N ILE A 11 -12.13 21.40 10.31
CA ILE A 11 -10.77 20.92 9.94
C ILE A 11 -10.49 19.53 10.50
N ILE A 12 -10.79 19.31 11.78
CA ILE A 12 -10.61 17.99 12.42
C ILE A 12 -11.45 16.94 11.69
N PHE A 13 -12.70 17.25 11.35
CA PHE A 13 -13.57 16.33 10.61
C PHE A 13 -13.01 15.98 9.23
N PHE A 14 -12.51 16.98 8.49
CA PHE A 14 -11.82 16.73 7.22
C PHE A 14 -10.62 15.82 7.39
N ILE A 15 -9.74 16.09 8.37
CA ILE A 15 -8.55 15.28 8.63
C ILE A 15 -8.94 13.84 8.99
N LEU A 16 -9.94 13.63 9.85
CA LEU A 16 -10.42 12.30 10.21
C LEU A 16 -10.94 11.53 8.99
N MET A 17 -11.68 12.20 8.10
CA MET A 17 -12.15 11.59 6.84
C MET A 17 -10.99 11.15 5.94
N PHE A 18 -9.90 11.95 5.86
CA PHE A 18 -8.70 11.55 5.12
C PHE A 18 -7.98 10.37 5.77
N PHE A 19 -7.87 10.31 7.10
CA PHE A 19 -7.24 9.19 7.78
C PHE A 19 -8.00 7.86 7.59
N VAL A 20 -9.33 7.89 7.52
CA VAL A 20 -10.14 6.69 7.22
C VAL A 20 -9.86 6.16 5.80
N LEU A 21 -9.51 7.03 4.85
CA LEU A 21 -9.10 6.63 3.50
C LEU A 21 -7.64 6.14 3.42
N ILE A 22 -6.82 6.45 4.42
CA ILE A 22 -5.40 6.07 4.48
C ILE A 22 -5.22 4.71 5.16
N ASP A 23 -6.28 4.08 5.67
CA ASP A 23 -6.28 2.65 6.07
C ASP A 23 -6.35 1.73 4.83
N VAL A 24 -5.41 1.98 3.92
CA VAL A 24 -4.92 0.99 2.99
C VAL A 24 -3.57 0.61 3.58
N ASP A 25 -3.54 -0.52 4.28
CA ASP A 25 -2.32 -1.32 4.39
C ASP A 25 -1.53 -1.12 3.11
N GLY A 26 -0.32 -0.55 3.22
CA GLY A 26 0.53 -0.11 2.10
C GLY A 26 1.01 -1.24 1.18
N HIS A 27 0.28 -2.34 1.12
CA HIS A 27 0.17 -3.17 -0.05
C HIS A 27 -0.75 -2.44 -1.03
N VAL A 28 -0.15 -1.63 -1.90
CA VAL A 28 -0.70 -1.50 -3.25
C VAL A 28 -0.72 -2.93 -3.78
N LEU A 29 -1.84 -3.64 -3.56
CA LEU A 29 -2.12 -4.93 -4.18
C LEU A 29 -2.23 -4.61 -5.67
N VAL A 30 -1.07 -4.54 -6.34
CA VAL A 30 -1.03 -4.72 -7.77
C VAL A 30 -1.49 -6.16 -7.96
N GLU A 31 -2.79 -6.32 -8.25
CA GLU A 31 -3.35 -7.58 -8.66
C GLU A 31 -2.52 -8.08 -9.84
N CYS A 32 -1.98 -9.27 -9.69
CA CYS A 32 -1.17 -9.90 -10.73
C CYS A 32 -1.79 -11.25 -11.08
N ILE A 33 -1.71 -11.62 -12.34
CA ILE A 33 -2.08 -12.95 -12.84
C ILE A 33 -0.80 -13.74 -13.08
N GLU A 34 0.22 -13.05 -13.60
CA GLU A 34 1.52 -13.59 -13.92
C GLU A 34 2.64 -12.81 -13.25
N ASN A 35 3.81 -13.44 -13.11
CA ASN A 35 4.99 -12.79 -12.53
C ASN A 35 5.44 -11.55 -13.33
N ASN A 36 5.09 -11.46 -14.61
CA ASN A 36 5.44 -10.34 -15.49
C ASN A 36 4.57 -9.10 -15.26
N ASP A 37 3.41 -9.25 -14.61
CA ASP A 37 2.54 -8.12 -14.26
C ASP A 37 3.17 -7.28 -13.13
N CYS A 38 4.08 -7.88 -12.37
CA CYS A 38 4.83 -7.22 -11.33
C CYS A 38 6.02 -6.44 -11.90
N GLU A 39 6.21 -5.21 -11.42
CA GLU A 39 7.32 -4.37 -11.87
C GLU A 39 8.68 -4.98 -11.49
N LYS A 40 9.52 -5.16 -12.51
CA LYS A 40 10.88 -5.69 -12.36
C LYS A 40 11.73 -4.64 -11.64
N GLY A 41 12.08 -4.89 -10.38
CA GLY A 41 12.88 -3.98 -9.55
C GLY A 41 12.23 -3.57 -8.23
N MET A 42 11.00 -4.02 -7.96
CA MET A 42 10.36 -3.84 -6.64
C MET A 42 11.18 -4.41 -5.48
N CYS A 43 11.92 -5.50 -5.73
CA CYS A 43 12.66 -6.23 -4.71
C CYS A 43 14.16 -5.97 -4.82
N LYS A 44 14.82 -5.81 -3.68
CA LYS A 44 16.29 -5.76 -3.60
C LYS A 44 16.86 -7.18 -3.56
N PHE A 45 18.07 -7.37 -4.08
CA PHE A 45 18.81 -8.63 -3.92
C PHE A 45 18.92 -9.00 -2.42
N PRO A 46 18.72 -10.27 -2.00
CA PRO A 46 18.58 -11.51 -2.78
C PRO A 46 17.11 -11.93 -3.03
N PHE A 47 16.19 -10.97 -3.11
CA PHE A 47 14.76 -11.25 -3.33
C PHE A 47 14.36 -10.99 -4.78
N ILE A 48 13.47 -11.82 -5.31
CA ILE A 48 12.81 -11.64 -6.60
C ILE A 48 11.33 -11.37 -6.40
N VAL A 49 10.74 -10.59 -7.30
CA VAL A 49 9.29 -10.36 -7.31
C VAL A 49 8.60 -11.56 -7.95
N ARG A 50 7.52 -12.04 -7.32
CA ARG A 50 6.65 -13.12 -7.81
C ARG A 50 5.20 -12.75 -7.59
N CYS A 51 4.35 -13.22 -8.50
CA CYS A 51 2.92 -13.20 -8.29
C CYS A 51 2.52 -14.41 -7.43
N LEU A 52 2.01 -14.15 -6.22
CA LEU A 52 1.59 -15.16 -5.27
C LEU A 52 0.26 -14.76 -4.65
N MET A 53 -0.77 -15.60 -4.86
CA MET A 53 -2.15 -15.32 -4.43
C MET A 53 -2.63 -13.96 -4.97
N ASP A 54 -2.48 -13.77 -6.29
CA ASP A 54 -2.86 -12.55 -7.01
C ASP A 54 -2.18 -11.27 -6.48
N GLN A 55 -1.02 -11.40 -5.84
CA GLN A 55 -0.26 -10.29 -5.29
C GLN A 55 1.22 -10.38 -5.62
N CYS A 56 1.83 -9.25 -5.99
CA CYS A 56 3.28 -9.13 -6.13
C CYS A 56 3.98 -9.20 -4.77
N LYS A 57 4.73 -10.28 -4.52
CA LYS A 57 5.50 -10.52 -3.28
C LYS A 57 6.98 -10.71 -3.57
N CYS A 58 7.82 -10.23 -2.67
CA CYS A 58 9.27 -10.48 -2.71
C CYS A 58 9.60 -11.81 -2.04
N VAL A 59 10.11 -12.78 -2.82
CA VAL A 59 10.55 -14.09 -2.32
C VAL A 59 12.05 -14.25 -2.45
N ARG A 60 12.69 -14.93 -1.50
CA ARG A 60 14.14 -15.17 -1.50
C ARG A 60 14.50 -16.18 -2.59
N ILE A 61 15.54 -15.88 -3.38
CA ILE A 61 16.03 -16.76 -4.47
C ILE A 61 16.36 -18.18 -3.98
N HIS A 62 16.87 -18.33 -2.75
CA HIS A 62 17.21 -19.63 -2.18
C HIS A 62 16.00 -20.57 -2.00
N ASN A 63 14.76 -20.07 -1.97
CA ASN A 63 13.56 -20.92 -1.91
C ASN A 63 13.09 -21.40 -3.31
N LEU A 64 13.86 -21.13 -4.36
CA LEU A 64 13.57 -21.58 -5.74
C LEU A 64 14.51 -22.68 -6.27
N ILE A 65 15.46 -23.15 -5.45
CA ILE A 65 16.41 -24.23 -5.77
C ILE A 65 16.02 -25.48 -4.99
#